data_AF-A0A1Y3LAK6-F1
#
_entry.id   AF-A0A1Y3LAK6-F1
#
_cell.length_a   1.000
_cell.length_b   1.000
_cell.length_c   1.000
_cell.angle_alpha   90.00
_cell.angle_beta   90.00
_cell.angle_gamma   90.00
#
_symmetry.space_group_name_H-M   'P 1'
#
loop_
_entity.id
_entity.type
_entity.pdbx_description
1 polymer ?
#
loop_
_entity_poly.entity_id
_entity_poly.type
_entity_poly.pdbx_seq_one_letter_code
_entity_poly.pdbx_strand_id
1 'polypeptide(L)'
;METITRGKWTGHLGMLLAPRELEALLWVAQDLTTKEIARLMEVSPGTVANGIERAIYKLKAKRRLDAVMKAWDKKIISPLCILLACLISMHAAINDSDPMRRDRRAPERRTAQVRIVRKAEAFELHA
;
A
#
# COMPACT_ATOMS: atom_id res chain seq x y z
N MET A 1 20.64 -13.61 -1.18
CA MET A 1 19.32 -14.15 -0.81
C MET A 1 18.35 -13.72 -1.89
N GLU A 2 17.76 -14.66 -2.61
CA GLU A 2 16.84 -14.34 -3.71
C GLU A 2 15.48 -13.94 -3.11
N THR A 3 14.93 -12.79 -3.50
CA THR A 3 13.62 -12.31 -3.05
C THR A 3 12.64 -12.32 -4.22
N ILE A 4 11.40 -12.75 -3.97
CA ILE A 4 10.31 -12.69 -4.94
C ILE A 4 9.37 -11.58 -4.51
N THR A 5 9.18 -10.58 -5.38
CA THR A 5 8.20 -9.52 -5.18
C THR A 5 7.01 -9.75 -6.11
N ARG A 6 5.81 -9.86 -5.55
CA ARG A 6 4.55 -9.94 -6.30
C ARG A 6 3.54 -8.94 -5.74
N GLY A 7 3.15 -7.97 -6.57
CA GLY A 7 2.23 -6.91 -6.17
C GLY A 7 2.77 -6.11 -4.98
N LYS A 8 2.00 -6.07 -3.89
CA LYS A 8 2.33 -5.32 -2.66
C LYS A 8 3.21 -6.10 -1.67
N TRP A 9 3.54 -7.35 -1.96
CA TRP A 9 4.22 -8.24 -1.02
C TRP A 9 5.56 -8.73 -1.56
N THR A 10 6.56 -8.78 -0.68
CA THR A 10 7.87 -9.36 -0.97
C THR A 10 8.10 -10.56 -0.04
N GLY A 11 8.48 -11.70 -0.64
CA GLY A 11 8.85 -12.92 0.05
C GLY A 11 10.33 -13.25 -0.12
N HIS A 12 10.93 -13.89 0.88
CA HIS A 12 12.33 -14.32 0.87
C HIS A 12 12.43 -15.82 0.55
N LEU A 13 13.23 -16.17 -0.47
CA LEU A 13 13.52 -17.56 -0.82
C LEU A 13 14.57 -18.16 0.13
N GLY A 14 14.50 -19.48 0.32
CA GLY A 14 15.39 -20.22 1.23
C GLY A 14 14.82 -20.45 2.63
N MET A 15 13.62 -19.94 2.92
CA MET A 15 12.95 -20.09 4.22
C MET A 15 11.83 -21.13 4.18
N LEU A 16 12.21 -22.41 4.04
CA LEU A 16 11.34 -23.62 4.12
C LEU A 16 10.24 -23.78 3.04
N LEU A 17 9.95 -22.75 2.25
CA LEU A 17 8.90 -22.76 1.22
C LEU A 17 9.48 -22.81 -0.19
N ALA A 18 8.84 -23.57 -1.08
CA ALA A 18 9.26 -23.61 -2.47
C ALA A 18 8.89 -22.28 -3.18
N PRO A 19 9.64 -21.85 -4.21
CA PRO A 19 9.40 -20.57 -4.89
C PRO A 19 7.96 -20.39 -5.38
N ARG A 20 7.37 -21.43 -5.99
CA ARG A 20 6.00 -21.37 -6.50
C ARG A 20 4.93 -21.42 -5.40
N GLU A 21 5.22 -22.08 -4.28
CA GLU A 21 4.32 -22.10 -3.12
C GLU A 21 4.31 -20.74 -2.42
N LEU A 22 5.50 -20.11 -2.32
CA LEU A 22 5.65 -18.76 -1.80
C LEU A 22 4.92 -17.75 -2.68
N GLU A 23 5.08 -17.84 -3.99
CA GLU A 23 4.35 -17.00 -4.95
C GLU A 23 2.83 -17.11 -4.79
N ALA A 24 2.30 -18.33 -4.70
CA ALA A 24 0.87 -18.54 -4.46
C ALA A 24 0.43 -17.92 -3.12
N LEU A 25 1.24 -18.06 -2.06
CA LEU A 25 0.96 -17.49 -0.74
C LEU A 25 0.98 -15.94 -0.75
N LEU A 26 1.85 -15.31 -1.54
CA LEU A 26 1.90 -13.86 -1.72
C LEU A 26 0.63 -13.32 -2.42
N TRP A 27 0.05 -14.09 -3.34
CA TRP A 27 -1.24 -13.74 -3.94
C TRP A 27 -2.42 -13.99 -2.99
N VAL A 28 -2.38 -15.04 -2.17
CA VAL A 28 -3.37 -15.27 -1.10
C VAL A 28 -3.34 -14.13 -0.07
N ALA A 29 -2.18 -13.56 0.23
CA ALA A 29 -2.05 -12.39 1.09
C ALA A 29 -2.70 -11.12 0.51
N GLN A 30 -3.01 -11.09 -0.78
CA GLN A 30 -3.75 -10.02 -1.46
C GLN A 30 -5.26 -10.31 -1.54
N ASP A 31 -5.73 -11.37 -0.87
CA ASP A 31 -7.12 -11.85 -0.86
C ASP A 31 -7.68 -12.24 -2.24
N LEU A 32 -6.79 -12.63 -3.16
CA LEU A 32 -7.20 -13.14 -4.47
C LEU A 32 -7.76 -14.56 -4.37
N THR A 33 -8.76 -14.85 -5.20
CA THR A 33 -9.35 -16.19 -5.30
C THR A 33 -8.43 -17.14 -6.06
N THR A 34 -8.53 -18.45 -5.78
CA THR A 34 -7.70 -19.48 -6.45
C THR A 34 -7.78 -19.40 -7.99
N LYS A 35 -8.94 -19.01 -8.55
CA LYS A 35 -9.14 -18.86 -10.00
C LYS A 35 -8.39 -17.64 -10.56
N GLU A 36 -8.35 -16.54 -9.82
CA GLU A 36 -7.60 -15.33 -10.22
C GLU A 36 -6.10 -15.58 -10.13
N ILE A 37 -5.64 -16.24 -9.05
CA ILE A 37 -4.25 -16.63 -8.87
C ILE A 37 -3.81 -17.56 -10.02
N ALA A 38 -4.64 -18.52 -10.39
CA ALA A 38 -4.38 -19.42 -11.51
C ALA A 38 -4.19 -18.68 -12.83
N ARG A 39 -5.01 -17.65 -13.10
CA ARG A 39 -4.84 -16.78 -14.27
C ARG A 39 -3.55 -15.97 -14.21
N LEU A 40 -3.21 -15.40 -13.05
CA LEU A 40 -1.99 -14.60 -12.87
C LEU A 40 -0.71 -15.43 -12.98
N MET A 41 -0.76 -16.68 -12.53
CA MET A 41 0.37 -17.60 -12.55
C MET A 41 0.42 -18.48 -13.82
N GLU A 42 -0.54 -18.31 -14.75
CA GLU A 42 -0.69 -19.11 -15.98
C GLU A 42 -0.69 -20.63 -15.73
N VAL A 43 -1.35 -21.07 -14.66
CA VAL A 43 -1.44 -22.48 -14.26
C VAL A 43 -2.87 -22.93 -14.05
N SER A 44 -3.09 -24.24 -14.01
CA SER A 44 -4.41 -24.76 -13.67
C SER A 44 -4.81 -24.40 -12.23
N PRO A 45 -6.11 -24.16 -11.95
CA PRO A 45 -6.58 -23.86 -10.60
C PRO A 45 -6.30 -25.01 -9.61
N GLY A 46 -6.29 -26.27 -10.08
CA GLY A 46 -5.91 -27.42 -9.25
C GLY A 46 -4.45 -27.38 -8.81
N THR A 47 -3.55 -26.92 -9.69
CA THR A 47 -2.12 -26.74 -9.36
C THR A 47 -1.93 -25.69 -8.26
N VAL A 48 -2.67 -24.58 -8.32
CA VAL A 48 -2.61 -23.54 -7.29
C VAL A 48 -3.16 -24.05 -5.95
N ALA A 49 -4.30 -24.75 -5.96
CA ALA A 49 -4.87 -25.34 -4.74
C ALA A 49 -3.88 -26.29 -4.07
N ASN A 50 -3.27 -27.20 -4.84
CA ASN A 50 -2.24 -28.12 -4.36
C ASN A 50 -1.00 -27.38 -3.82
N GLY A 51 -0.60 -26.27 -4.46
CA GLY A 51 0.50 -25.44 -3.99
C GLY A 51 0.21 -24.77 -2.65
N ILE A 52 -1.00 -24.25 -2.48
CA ILE A 52 -1.46 -23.63 -1.22
C ILE A 52 -1.54 -24.68 -0.11
N GLU A 53 -2.06 -25.87 -0.38
CA GLU A 53 -2.12 -26.97 0.60
C GLU A 53 -0.73 -27.40 1.07
N ARG A 54 0.24 -27.52 0.16
CA ARG A 54 1.64 -27.79 0.53
C ARG A 54 2.23 -26.68 1.40
N ALA A 55 1.93 -25.41 1.08
CA ALA A 55 2.37 -24.28 1.88
C ALA A 55 1.76 -24.32 3.30
N ILE A 56 0.46 -24.64 3.41
CA ILE A 56 -0.24 -24.82 4.68
C ILE A 56 0.40 -25.95 5.50
N TYR A 57 0.68 -27.09 4.87
CA TYR A 57 1.32 -28.23 5.51
C TYR A 57 2.72 -27.89 6.03
N LYS A 58 3.56 -27.26 5.20
CA LYS A 58 4.93 -26.85 5.57
C LYS A 58 4.95 -25.83 6.70
N LEU A 59 3.99 -24.90 6.72
CA LEU A 59 3.86 -23.89 7.77
C LEU A 59 3.08 -24.40 8.99
N LYS A 60 2.64 -25.67 8.98
CA LYS A 60 1.79 -26.30 10.02
C LYS A 60 0.54 -25.47 10.32
N ALA A 61 -0.01 -24.78 9.34
CA ALA A 61 -1.19 -23.94 9.49
C ALA A 61 -2.48 -24.78 9.35
N LYS A 62 -3.59 -24.29 9.89
CA LYS A 62 -4.90 -24.96 9.74
C LYS A 62 -5.75 -24.39 8.61
N ARG A 63 -5.51 -23.13 8.23
CA ARG A 63 -6.28 -22.38 7.23
C ARG A 63 -5.35 -21.59 6.33
N ARG A 64 -5.84 -21.23 5.14
CA ARG A 64 -5.10 -20.41 4.15
C ARG A 64 -4.55 -19.10 4.76
N LEU A 65 -5.35 -18.39 5.54
CA LEU A 65 -4.95 -17.12 6.18
C LEU A 65 -4.01 -17.34 7.36
N ASP A 66 -4.16 -18.45 8.08
CA ASP A 66 -3.25 -18.83 9.17
C ASP A 66 -1.84 -19.12 8.60
N ALA A 67 -1.74 -19.69 7.39
CA ALA A 67 -0.46 -19.84 6.70
C ALA A 67 0.20 -18.49 6.39
N VAL A 68 -0.58 -17.50 5.93
CA VAL A 68 -0.07 -16.13 5.71
C VAL A 68 0.41 -15.50 7.03
N MET A 69 -0.38 -15.62 8.10
CA MET A 69 0.01 -15.08 9.41
C MET A 69 1.30 -15.72 9.94
N LYS A 70 1.44 -17.04 9.82
CA LYS A 70 2.68 -17.73 10.20
C LYS A 70 3.87 -17.35 9.34
N ALA A 71 3.65 -17.03 8.06
CA ALA A 71 4.70 -16.54 7.18
C ALA A 71 5.16 -15.11 7.56
N TRP A 72 4.26 -14.26 8.08
CA TRP A 72 4.66 -12.97 8.68
C TRP A 72 5.43 -13.14 9.97
N ASP A 73 4.95 -14.00 10.88
CA ASP A 73 5.60 -14.25 12.17
C ASP A 73 7.05 -14.75 11.98
N LYS A 74 7.24 -15.62 10.99
CA LYS A 74 8.57 -16.11 10.59
C LYS A 74 9.40 -15.13 9.75
N LYS A 75 8.91 -13.91 9.51
CA LYS A 75 9.52 -12.87 8.64
C LYS A 75 9.83 -13.35 7.21
N ILE A 76 9.13 -14.37 6.73
CA ILE A 76 9.29 -14.92 5.38
C ILE A 76 8.70 -13.94 4.36
N ILE A 77 7.53 -13.40 4.69
CA ILE A 77 6.82 -12.38 3.92
C ILE A 77 6.92 -11.06 4.69
N SER A 78 7.37 -10.01 4.03
CA SER A 78 7.41 -8.66 4.60
C SER A 78 6.59 -7.72 3.72
N PRO A 79 5.59 -7.00 4.26
CA PRO A 79 4.97 -5.90 3.55
C PRO A 79 5.99 -4.75 3.46
N LEU A 80 6.34 -4.36 2.24
CA LEU A 80 7.12 -3.14 1.94
C LEU A 80 6.62 -1.90 2.71
N CYS A 81 5.33 -1.87 3.05
CA CYS A 81 4.69 -0.81 3.81
C CYS A 81 5.28 -0.59 5.22
N ILE A 82 5.77 -1.63 5.92
CA ILE A 82 6.35 -1.42 7.27
C ILE A 82 7.65 -0.62 7.16
N LEU A 83 8.49 -0.95 6.18
CA LEU A 83 9.76 -0.24 5.96
C LEU A 83 9.51 1.22 5.54
N LEU A 84 8.55 1.44 4.63
CA LEU A 84 8.16 2.80 4.23
C LEU A 84 7.56 3.60 5.39
N ALA A 85 6.68 3.00 6.20
CA ALA A 85 6.11 3.67 7.37
C ALA A 85 7.17 4.02 8.43
N CYS A 86 8.14 3.13 8.68
CA CYS A 86 9.27 3.43 9.55
C CYS A 86 10.13 4.57 9.01
N LEU A 87 10.44 4.59 7.71
CA LEU A 87 11.22 5.67 7.10
C LEU A 87 10.49 7.02 7.17
N ILE A 88 9.18 7.05 6.89
CA ILE A 88 8.37 8.28 6.96
C ILE A 88 8.32 8.80 8.39
N SER A 89 8.06 7.92 9.38
CA SER A 89 8.02 8.31 10.80
C SER A 89 9.38 8.76 11.32
N MET A 90 10.48 8.13 10.91
CA MET A 90 11.83 8.57 11.27
C MET A 90 12.15 9.94 10.68
N HIS A 91 11.78 10.20 9.42
CA HIS A 91 11.99 11.50 8.81
C HIS A 91 11.18 12.61 9.49
N ALA A 92 9.93 12.31 9.88
CA ALA A 92 9.10 13.22 10.66
C ALA A 92 9.70 13.53 12.05
N ALA A 93 10.25 12.52 12.74
CA ALA A 93 10.87 12.68 14.06
C ALA A 93 12.21 13.45 14.01
N ILE A 94 13.01 13.29 12.95
CA ILE A 94 14.28 14.02 12.78
C ILE A 94 14.02 15.50 12.45
N ASN A 95 12.93 15.81 11.74
CA ASN A 95 12.54 17.17 11.40
C ASN A 95 11.87 17.95 12.56
N ASP A 96 11.69 17.34 13.73
CA ASP A 96 11.16 18.01 14.93
C ASP A 96 12.19 18.97 15.58
N SER A 97 13.38 19.08 14.98
CA SER A 97 14.45 20.01 15.40
C SER A 97 14.29 21.43 14.82
N ASP A 98 13.27 21.71 14.00
CA ASP A 98 13.02 23.04 13.43
C ASP A 98 11.72 23.66 13.99
N PRO A 99 11.79 24.60 14.95
CA PRO A 99 10.61 25.22 15.55
C PRO A 99 10.02 26.33 14.64
N MET A 100 9.71 26.02 13.38
CA MET A 100 9.16 26.99 12.43
C MET A 100 7.99 26.45 11.60
N ARG A 101 6.89 26.05 12.25
CA ARG A 101 5.61 25.90 11.53
C ARG A 101 4.35 26.12 12.36
N ARG A 102 4.41 27.09 13.29
CA ARG A 102 3.28 27.40 14.18
C ARG A 102 2.19 28.31 13.60
N ASP A 103 2.21 28.66 12.31
CA ASP A 103 1.20 29.60 11.79
C ASP A 103 0.74 29.36 10.33
N ARG A 104 -0.10 28.35 10.13
CA ARG A 104 -1.02 28.31 8.97
C ARG A 104 -2.38 27.76 9.39
N ARG A 105 -3.06 28.48 10.29
CA ARG A 105 -4.52 28.52 10.29
C ARG A 105 -4.93 29.74 9.46
N ALA A 106 -4.99 29.56 8.15
CA ALA A 106 -5.44 30.59 7.21
C ALA A 106 -6.88 30.27 6.74
N PRO A 107 -7.68 31.31 6.45
CA PRO A 107 -9.06 31.42 6.90
C PRO A 107 -10.11 31.00 5.87
N GLU A 108 -11.30 30.74 6.40
CA GLU A 108 -12.56 30.55 5.71
C GLU A 108 -12.89 31.75 4.78
N ARG A 109 -13.58 31.46 3.66
CA ARG A 109 -14.27 32.38 2.72
C ARG A 109 -13.44 32.98 1.59
N ARG A 110 -13.24 32.18 0.54
CA ARG A 110 -13.05 32.65 -0.84
C ARG A 110 -14.37 32.44 -1.60
N THR A 111 -14.92 33.51 -2.15
CA THR A 111 -15.80 33.65 -3.35
C THR A 111 -17.02 34.55 -3.11
N ALA A 112 -16.85 35.88 -3.24
CA ALA A 112 -17.86 36.81 -3.76
C ALA A 112 -17.37 38.28 -3.67
N GLN A 113 -16.30 38.63 -4.39
CA GLN A 113 -16.07 40.03 -4.77
C GLN A 113 -15.62 40.09 -6.22
N VAL A 114 -16.58 39.89 -7.11
CA VAL A 114 -16.54 40.43 -8.47
C VAL A 114 -17.93 40.99 -8.74
N ARG A 115 -18.18 42.23 -8.32
CA ARG A 115 -19.27 43.04 -8.85
C ARG A 115 -18.73 44.42 -9.19
N ILE A 116 -18.11 44.47 -10.37
CA ILE A 116 -18.31 45.49 -11.40
C ILE A 116 -18.35 46.93 -10.85
N VAL A 117 -17.17 47.54 -10.77
CA VAL A 117 -17.01 49.00 -10.84
C VAL A 117 -17.27 49.40 -12.29
N ARG A 118 -18.47 49.86 -12.60
CA ARG A 118 -18.75 50.73 -13.76
C ARG A 118 -20.03 51.53 -13.51
N LYS A 119 -19.92 52.85 -13.74
CA LYS A 119 -20.98 53.82 -14.07
C LYS A 119 -21.43 54.76 -12.93
N ALA A 120 -20.70 55.88 -12.75
CA ALA A 120 -21.26 57.23 -12.54
C ALA A 120 -20.15 58.31 -12.46
N GLU A 121 -19.28 58.40 -13.47
CA GLU A 121 -18.50 59.62 -13.73
C GLU A 121 -18.71 59.98 -15.22
N ALA A 122 -19.88 60.55 -15.51
CA ALA A 122 -20.24 60.99 -16.86
C ALA A 122 -21.28 62.12 -16.87
N PHE A 123 -21.39 62.93 -15.81
CA PHE A 123 -22.32 64.07 -15.87
C PHE A 123 -21.93 65.28 -15.01
N GLU A 124 -20.65 65.62 -14.92
CA GLU A 124 -20.28 66.98 -14.52
C GLU A 124 -19.06 67.36 -15.37
N LEU A 125 -19.11 68.56 -15.96
CA LEU A 125 -18.06 69.25 -16.74
C LEU A 125 -18.01 68.94 -18.24
N HIS A 126 -18.83 69.64 -19.05
CA HIS A 126 -18.36 70.53 -20.13
C HIS A 126 -19.55 71.19 -20.86
N ALA A 127 -19.54 72.54 -20.86
CA ALA A 127 -20.28 73.50 -21.69
C ALA A 127 -21.74 73.82 -21.33
#